data_AF-A0A822BZX3-F1
#
_entry.id   AF-A0A822BZX3-F1
#
_cell.length_a   1.000
_cell.length_b   1.000
_cell.length_c   1.000
_cell.angle_alpha   90.00
_cell.angle_beta   90.00
_cell.angle_gamma   90.00
#
_symmetry.space_group_name_H-M   'P 1'
#
loop_
_entity.id
_entity.type
_entity.pdbx_description
1 polymer ?
#
loop_
_entity_poly.entity_id
_entity_poly.type
_entity_poly.pdbx_seq_one_letter_code
_entity_poly.pdbx_strand_id
1 'polypeptide(L)'
;MKGPNTFGGVLIAIHRSIPVQRLTSFQNDCNLIVLDIGYSSNQVQLVTCYTPPNENLPLNLFNDILRRNSNTILLGDLNYLNG
;
A
#
# COMPACT_ATOMS: atom_id res chain seq x y z
N MET A 1 -17.78 -12.91 -2.74
CA MET A 1 -16.91 -13.82 -1.95
C MET A 1 -15.48 -13.38 -2.22
N LYS A 2 -14.69 -13.08 -1.19
CA LYS A 2 -13.24 -12.83 -1.36
C LYS A 2 -12.62 -14.09 -1.96
N GLY A 3 -11.93 -13.98 -3.10
CA GLY A 3 -11.26 -15.13 -3.71
C GLY A 3 -10.21 -15.68 -2.75
N PRO A 4 -9.81 -16.97 -2.87
CA PRO A 4 -8.66 -17.45 -2.12
C PRO A 4 -7.46 -16.63 -2.56
N ASN A 5 -6.87 -15.87 -1.63
CA ASN A 5 -5.68 -15.07 -1.87
C ASN A 5 -4.49 -16.03 -2.05
N THR A 6 -4.39 -16.65 -3.23
CA THR A 6 -3.25 -17.46 -3.67
C THR A 6 -2.09 -16.59 -4.14
N PHE A 7 -2.30 -15.28 -4.24
CA PHE A 7 -1.27 -14.29 -4.48
C PHE A 7 -0.40 -14.20 -3.21
N GLY A 8 0.90 -14.46 -3.34
CA GLY A 8 1.84 -14.58 -2.22
C GLY A 8 2.12 -13.30 -1.42
N GLY A 9 1.20 -12.33 -1.45
CA GLY A 9 1.30 -11.02 -0.81
C GLY A 9 1.89 -9.93 -1.71
N VAL A 10 2.04 -8.74 -1.13
CA VAL A 10 2.73 -7.61 -1.76
C VAL A 10 4.04 -7.34 -1.02
N LEU A 11 5.01 -6.70 -1.69
CA LEU A 11 6.32 -6.42 -1.12
C LEU A 11 6.81 -5.03 -1.53
N ILE A 12 7.49 -4.35 -0.61
CA ILE A 12 8.27 -3.15 -0.87
C ILE A 12 9.74 -3.48 -0.61
N ALA A 13 10.58 -3.33 -1.64
CA ALA A 13 12.03 -3.42 -1.49
C ALA A 13 12.61 -2.01 -1.40
N ILE A 14 13.48 -1.79 -0.43
CA ILE A 14 14.18 -0.53 -0.22
C ILE A 14 15.68 -0.76 -0.13
N HIS A 15 16.46 0.20 -0.61
CA HIS A 15 17.90 0.16 -0.43
C HIS A 15 18.25 0.30 1.06
N ARG A 16 19.26 -0.44 1.55
CA ARG A 16 19.61 -0.50 2.99
C ARG A 16 20.04 0.84 3.59
N SER A 17 20.50 1.78 2.76
CA SER A 17 20.84 3.13 3.20
C SER A 17 19.61 4.00 3.50
N ILE A 18 18.41 3.55 3.11
CA ILE A 18 17.18 4.28 3.33
C ILE A 18 16.65 3.91 4.71
N PRO A 19 16.47 4.89 5.60
CA PRO A 19 15.98 4.64 6.95
C PRO A 19 14.49 4.31 6.92
N VAL A 20 14.13 3.19 7.54
CA VAL A 20 12.73 2.80 7.80
C VAL A 20 12.29 3.36 9.13
N GLN A 21 11.18 4.11 9.12
CA GLN A 21 10.58 4.61 10.36
C GLN A 21 9.48 3.67 10.85
N ARG A 22 8.61 3.24 9.95
CA ARG A 22 7.42 2.46 10.31
C ARG A 22 6.94 1.60 9.17
N LEU A 23 6.68 0.33 9.46
CA LEU A 23 5.94 -0.59 8.60
C LEU A 23 4.54 -0.79 9.19
N THR A 24 3.50 -0.62 8.37
CA THR A 24 2.11 -0.88 8.75
C THR A 24 1.48 -1.79 7.70
N SER A 25 1.06 -2.98 8.12
CA SER A 25 0.19 -3.85 7.33
C SER A 25 -1.25 -3.72 7.83
N PHE A 26 -2.21 -3.73 6.91
CA PHE A 26 -3.63 -3.64 7.25
C PHE A 26 -4.19 -5.06 7.31
N GLN A 27 -4.52 -5.54 8.51
CA GLN A 27 -5.03 -6.91 8.70
C GLN A 27 -6.34 -7.18 7.93
N ASN A 28 -7.13 -6.14 7.65
CA ASN A 28 -8.39 -6.25 6.91
C ASN A 28 -8.21 -6.20 5.38
N ASP A 29 -7.04 -5.72 4.94
CA ASP A 29 -6.63 -5.53 3.55
C ASP A 29 -5.29 -6.24 3.34
N CYS A 30 -5.30 -7.58 3.36
CA CYS A 30 -4.11 -8.44 3.34
C CYS A 30 -3.14 -8.21 2.17
N ASN A 31 -3.56 -7.42 1.18
CA ASN A 31 -2.80 -7.08 -0.01
C ASN A 31 -2.40 -5.60 -0.04
N LEU A 32 -2.31 -4.94 1.10
CA LEU A 32 -1.86 -3.55 1.23
C LEU A 32 -0.74 -3.44 2.26
N ILE A 33 0.36 -2.80 1.87
CA ILE A 33 1.45 -2.45 2.77
C ILE A 33 1.72 -0.95 2.68
N VAL A 34 1.88 -0.31 3.84
CA VAL A 34 2.31 1.08 3.98
C VAL A 34 3.64 1.11 4.73
N LEU A 35 4.63 1.77 4.14
CA LEU A 35 5.99 1.90 4.67
C LEU A 35 6.40 3.38 4.69
N ASP A 36 6.64 3.91 5.88
CA ASP A 36 7.18 5.25 6.05
C ASP A 36 8.72 5.18 6.10
N ILE A 37 9.38 5.92 5.20
CA ILE A 37 10.84 6.03 5.08
C ILE A 37 11.31 7.48 5.23
N GLY A 38 12.61 7.68 5.45
CA GLY A 38 13.22 9.01 5.58
C GLY A 38 13.18 9.55 7.01
N TYR A 39 13.50 10.83 7.18
CA TYR A 39 13.49 11.52 8.49
C TYR A 39 12.88 12.90 8.37
N SER A 40 12.11 13.31 9.38
CA SER A 40 11.59 14.68 9.54
C SER A 40 10.95 15.23 8.26
N SER A 41 11.48 16.32 7.70
CA SER A 41 10.96 16.97 6.49
C SER A 41 11.13 16.15 5.21
N ASN A 42 11.94 15.09 5.24
CA ASN A 42 12.19 14.21 4.09
C ASN A 42 11.46 12.86 4.24
N GLN A 43 10.43 12.80 5.08
CA GLN A 43 9.62 11.59 5.21
C GLN A 43 8.80 11.35 3.94
N VAL A 44 8.87 10.13 3.42
CA VAL A 44 8.09 9.66 2.28
C VAL A 44 7.29 8.43 2.74
N GLN A 45 6.04 8.34 2.33
CA GLN A 45 5.23 7.15 2.53
C GLN A 45 5.17 6.35 1.22
N LEU A 46 5.61 5.10 1.28
CA LEU A 46 5.47 4.14 0.18
C LEU A 46 4.28 3.25 0.45
N VAL A 47 3.38 3.17 -0.52
CA VAL A 47 2.21 2.29 -0.44
C VAL A 47 2.21 1.37 -1.65
N THR A 48 2.09 0.08 -1.40
CA THR A 48 1.86 -0.91 -2.45
C THR A 48 0.61 -1.71 -2.16
N CYS A 49 -0.17 -1.99 -3.21
CA CYS A 49 -1.35 -2.84 -3.09
C CYS A 49 -1.51 -3.81 -4.26
N TYR A 50 -2.25 -4.88 -4.00
CA TYR A 50 -2.78 -5.79 -5.01
C TYR A 50 -4.26 -5.99 -4.76
N THR A 51 -5.07 -5.69 -5.76
CA THR A 51 -6.51 -5.96 -5.71
C THR A 51 -6.77 -7.18 -6.58
N PRO A 52 -7.30 -8.29 -6.05
CA PRO A 52 -7.65 -9.43 -6.90
C PRO A 52 -8.65 -9.02 -8.00
N PRO A 53 -8.60 -9.65 -9.19
CA PRO A 53 -9.61 -9.44 -10.21
C PRO A 53 -11.02 -9.64 -9.65
N ASN A 54 -11.93 -8.70 -9.96
CA ASN A 54 -13.32 -8.66 -9.48
C ASN A 54 -13.51 -8.28 -8.00
N GLU A 55 -12.46 -7.86 -7.29
CA GLU A 55 -12.60 -7.21 -5.98
C GLU A 55 -12.48 -5.70 -6.12
N ASN A 56 -13.24 -4.96 -5.32
CA ASN A 56 -13.15 -3.50 -5.28
C ASN A 56 -12.30 -3.08 -4.08
N LEU A 57 -11.36 -2.16 -4.30
CA LEU A 57 -10.73 -1.43 -3.21
C LEU A 57 -11.75 -0.49 -2.55
N PRO A 58 -11.70 -0.33 -1.21
CA PRO A 58 -12.50 0.68 -0.55
C PRO A 58 -12.09 2.07 -1.03
N LEU A 59 -13.02 2.84 -1.62
CA LEU A 59 -12.74 4.21 -2.10
C LEU A 59 -12.15 5.13 -1.02
N ASN A 60 -12.50 4.91 0.25
CA ASN A 60 -11.99 5.69 1.38
C ASN A 60 -10.55 5.35 1.76
N LEU A 61 -10.02 4.20 1.34
CA LEU A 61 -8.69 3.74 1.71
C LEU A 61 -7.60 4.70 1.22
N PHE A 62 -7.72 5.18 -0.02
CA PHE A 62 -6.79 6.14 -0.59
C PHE A 62 -6.80 7.48 0.15
N ASN A 63 -7.99 7.97 0.50
CA ASN A 63 -8.13 9.21 1.25
C ASN A 63 -7.51 9.09 2.65
N ASP A 64 -7.69 7.95 3.31
CA ASP A 64 -7.13 7.70 4.64
C ASP A 64 -5.60 7.53 4.61
N ILE A 65 -5.05 6.98 3.52
CA ILE A 65 -3.61 6.92 3.26
C ILE A 65 -3.06 8.35 3.08
N LEU A 66 -3.61 9.12 2.14
CA LEU A 66 -3.12 10.47 1.81
C LEU A 66 -3.25 11.46 2.98
N ARG A 67 -4.23 11.27 3.86
CA ARG A 67 -4.36 12.06 5.10
C ARG A 67 -3.23 11.80 6.11
N ARG A 68 -2.60 10.62 6.10
CA ARG A 68 -1.50 10.29 7.02
C ARG A 68 -0.19 10.94 6.60
N ASN A 69 0.07 11.02 5.31
CA ASN A 69 1.26 11.66 4.77
C ASN A 69 0.96 12.21 3.36
N SER A 70 1.11 13.53 3.17
CA SER A 70 0.91 14.17 1.87
C SER A 70 2.01 13.82 0.87
N ASN A 71 3.19 13.41 1.34
CA ASN A 71 4.29 12.93 0.52
C ASN A 71 4.22 11.40 0.34
N THR A 72 3.13 10.96 -0.29
CA THR A 72 2.86 9.55 -0.54
C THR A 72 3.13 9.17 -1.98
N ILE A 73 3.86 8.08 -2.18
CA ILE A 73 3.97 7.37 -3.45
C ILE A 73 3.13 6.10 -3.32
N LEU A 74 2.06 6.04 -4.10
CA LEU A 74 1.20 4.87 -4.17
C LEU A 74 1.37 4.17 -5.51
N LEU A 75 1.69 2.88 -5.44
CA LEU A 75 1.84 1.99 -6.58
C LEU A 75 1.08 0.69 -6.30
N GLY A 76 0.94 -0.15 -7.32
CA GLY A 76 0.32 -1.45 -7.17
C GLY A 76 -0.48 -1.87 -8.38
N ASP A 77 -0.97 -3.09 -8.32
CA ASP A 77 -1.90 -3.62 -9.29
C ASP A 77 -3.31 -3.52 -8.72
N LEU A 78 -4.06 -2.56 -9.27
CA LEU A 78 -5.43 -2.30 -8.85
C LEU A 78 -6.44 -3.24 -9.51
N ASN A 79 -6.04 -4.06 -10.50
CA ASN A 79 -6.91 -4.87 -11.35
C ASN A 79 -8.25 -4.18 -11.67
N TYR A 80 -8.20 -2.88 -11.96
CA TYR A 80 -9.38 -2.09 -12.23
C TYR A 80 -9.95 -2.61 -13.55
N LEU A 81 -11.01 -3.42 -13.47
CA LEU A 81 -11.77 -3.82 -14.64
C LEU A 81 -12.39 -2.54 -15.18
N ASN A 82 -12.06 -2.20 -16.43
CA ASN A 82 -12.76 -1.15 -17.16
C ASN A 82 -14.27 -1.36 -16.95
N GLY A 83 -14.94 -0.31 -16.47
CA GLY A 83 -16.40 -0.27 -16.36
C GLY A 83 -17.08 -0.46 -17.71
#